data_AF-A0A2A3HF63-F1
#
_entry.id   AF-A0A2A3HF63-F1
#
_cell.length_a   1.000
_cell.length_b   1.000
_cell.length_c   1.000
_cell.angle_alpha   90.00
_cell.angle_beta   90.00
_cell.angle_gamma   90.00
#
_symmetry.space_group_name_H-M   'P 1'
#
loop_
_entity.id
_entity.type
_entity.pdbx_description
1 polymer ?
#
loop_
_entity_poly.entity_id
_entity_poly.type
_entity_poly.pdbx_seq_one_letter_code
_entity_poly.pdbx_strand_id
1 'polypeptide(L)'
;MKDEIVKSLLEMPHQDGDRLPSIRILMQTMRAASGTVQNAIALLKAQGLVYSDPGRGTFWGQRQRVKIEVPNPDGRQTLWEKFQSDLRSGVFSSNMPLPSKKELADRYRVSPYLLERCLRDACARGFLVREGKRRYTFPKQGKKSESEILFITRSTSWGAFHPVSEREMDFLRCAYRLGAEKHYQLRLLGFDEKSGRFVDRNGCVHSLSDFPRAVGAMVSTLLVQKPLKLLNALISAGFPISVWWEHPHSDLDGTFLKKAGWMFFNSAFGKNPGIVVGKHLLQKGFSRAVYISPYHASSWSMDRLQGLKECGLDMVPCIDERHASPWDFRCLASQKGPKFSVDIRARKIEKGILKKLLKDAPTQIPWVTVNDEVAGLLRELEEEGALKEIPYLVGFDNSAESYLLRLDSFDCNTEKLVEQMFYHLELGKKDPFHNGLLREIPGKVVEK
;
A
#
# COMPACT_ATOMS: atom_id res chain seq x y z
N MET A 1 -54.50 7.46 -51.08
CA MET A 1 -54.54 6.44 -50.01
C MET A 1 -53.28 6.40 -49.14
N LYS A 2 -52.07 6.08 -49.65
CA LYS A 2 -50.84 6.12 -48.82
C LYS A 2 -50.60 7.50 -48.18
N ASP A 3 -50.65 8.56 -48.99
CA ASP A 3 -50.38 9.93 -48.51
C ASP A 3 -51.50 10.46 -47.60
N GLU A 4 -52.73 9.97 -47.78
CA GLU A 4 -53.87 10.25 -46.89
C GLU A 4 -53.67 9.61 -45.51
N ILE A 5 -53.17 8.38 -45.44
CA ILE A 5 -52.83 7.72 -44.15
C ILE A 5 -51.71 8.47 -43.44
N VAL A 6 -50.68 8.92 -44.17
CA VAL A 6 -49.60 9.73 -43.60
C VAL A 6 -50.14 11.04 -43.04
N LYS A 7 -51.00 11.73 -43.78
CA LYS A 7 -51.64 12.97 -43.34
C LYS A 7 -52.51 12.75 -42.10
N SER A 8 -53.37 11.73 -42.09
CA SER A 8 -54.22 11.41 -40.94
C SER A 8 -53.40 11.02 -39.70
N LEU A 9 -52.28 10.30 -39.86
CA LEU A 9 -51.39 9.96 -38.75
C LEU A 9 -50.73 11.20 -38.13
N LEU A 10 -50.35 12.19 -38.96
CA LEU A 10 -49.75 13.44 -38.48
C LEU A 10 -50.75 14.37 -37.79
N GLU A 11 -52.02 14.32 -38.18
CA GLU A 11 -53.11 15.09 -37.56
C GLU A 11 -53.59 14.49 -36.23
N MET A 12 -53.25 13.22 -35.92
CA MET A 12 -53.54 12.63 -34.62
C MET A 12 -52.69 13.30 -33.53
N PRO A 13 -53.27 13.63 -32.36
CA PRO A 13 -52.48 14.14 -31.24
C PRO A 13 -51.43 13.09 -30.83
N HIS A 14 -50.16 13.50 -30.83
CA HIS A 14 -49.03 12.69 -30.41
C HIS A 14 -47.96 13.55 -29.77
N GLN A 15 -47.16 12.95 -28.90
CA GLN A 15 -45.92 13.49 -28.36
C GLN A 15 -44.74 12.61 -28.75
N ASP A 16 -43.54 13.19 -28.74
CA ASP A 16 -42.31 12.43 -28.93
C ASP A 16 -42.20 11.31 -27.88
N GLY A 17 -41.98 10.08 -28.35
CA GLY A 17 -41.96 8.87 -27.52
C GLY A 17 -43.28 8.11 -27.46
N ASP A 18 -44.39 8.67 -27.95
CA ASP A 18 -45.68 7.96 -27.98
C ASP A 18 -45.64 6.77 -28.92
N ARG A 19 -46.28 5.67 -28.52
CA ARG A 19 -46.35 4.46 -29.34
C ARG A 19 -47.39 4.63 -30.45
N LEU A 20 -46.97 4.42 -31.70
CA LEU A 20 -47.92 4.31 -32.82
C LEU A 20 -48.86 3.12 -32.59
N PRO A 21 -50.15 3.26 -32.95
CA PRO A 21 -51.05 2.11 -33.01
C PRO A 21 -50.46 1.00 -33.90
N SER A 22 -50.70 -0.25 -33.51
CA SER A 22 -50.18 -1.38 -34.29
C SER A 22 -50.72 -1.38 -35.71
N ILE A 23 -50.00 -2.01 -36.65
CA ILE A 23 -50.44 -2.13 -38.05
C ILE A 23 -51.86 -2.69 -38.16
N ARG A 24 -52.22 -3.67 -37.31
CA ARG A 24 -53.56 -4.25 -37.28
C ARG A 24 -54.64 -3.24 -36.91
N ILE A 25 -54.37 -2.39 -35.92
CA ILE A 25 -55.30 -1.32 -35.51
C ILE A 25 -55.43 -0.29 -36.63
N LEU A 26 -54.31 0.15 -37.21
CA LEU A 26 -54.31 1.13 -38.30
C LEU A 26 -55.06 0.62 -39.53
N MET A 27 -54.93 -0.67 -39.89
CA MET A 27 -55.69 -1.28 -40.98
C MET A 27 -57.20 -1.21 -40.74
N GLN A 28 -57.65 -1.48 -39.51
CA GLN A 28 -59.07 -1.46 -39.14
C GLN A 28 -59.62 -0.02 -39.12
N THR A 29 -58.91 0.90 -38.49
CA THR A 29 -59.36 2.29 -38.35
C THR A 29 -59.34 3.04 -39.68
N MET A 30 -58.29 2.84 -40.49
CA MET A 30 -58.10 3.56 -41.75
C MET A 30 -58.68 2.81 -42.96
N ARG A 31 -59.28 1.62 -42.75
CA ARG A 31 -59.81 0.71 -43.79
C ARG A 31 -58.82 0.50 -44.95
N ALA A 32 -57.54 0.30 -44.61
CA ALA A 32 -56.45 0.20 -45.58
C ALA A 32 -55.77 -1.17 -45.53
N ALA A 33 -55.26 -1.62 -46.67
CA ALA A 33 -54.47 -2.85 -46.74
C ALA A 33 -53.16 -2.73 -45.95
N SER A 34 -52.68 -3.85 -45.40
CA SER A 34 -51.46 -3.91 -44.56
C SER A 34 -50.24 -3.29 -45.25
N GLY A 35 -50.03 -3.60 -46.54
CA GLY A 35 -48.93 -3.04 -47.32
C GLY A 35 -49.00 -1.51 -47.47
N THR A 36 -50.21 -0.94 -47.51
CA THR A 36 -50.39 0.52 -47.61
C THR A 36 -50.03 1.20 -46.28
N VAL A 37 -50.45 0.61 -45.16
CA VAL A 37 -50.10 1.08 -43.80
C VAL A 37 -48.59 0.96 -43.55
N GLN A 38 -47.97 -0.18 -43.92
CA GLN A 38 -46.53 -0.38 -43.78
C GLN A 38 -45.74 0.63 -44.62
N ASN A 39 -46.17 0.90 -45.85
CA ASN A 39 -45.54 1.90 -46.71
C ASN A 39 -45.68 3.33 -46.16
N ALA A 40 -46.81 3.66 -45.51
CA ALA A 40 -47.00 4.93 -44.83
C ALA A 40 -46.05 5.08 -43.62
N ILE A 41 -45.93 4.05 -42.78
CA ILE A 41 -45.00 4.02 -41.64
C ILE A 41 -43.54 4.09 -42.13
N ALA A 42 -43.20 3.39 -43.21
CA ALA A 42 -41.87 3.44 -43.81
C ALA A 42 -41.53 4.86 -44.30
N LEU A 43 -42.50 5.59 -44.86
CA LEU A 43 -42.30 6.98 -45.27
C LEU A 43 -42.07 7.90 -44.06
N LEU A 44 -42.90 7.79 -43.02
CA LEU A 44 -42.72 8.54 -41.77
C LEU A 44 -41.36 8.26 -41.13
N LYS A 45 -40.90 7.00 -41.20
CA LYS A 45 -39.58 6.60 -40.70
C LYS A 45 -38.45 7.17 -41.54
N ALA A 46 -38.59 7.19 -42.87
CA ALA A 46 -37.62 7.79 -43.77
C ALA A 46 -37.52 9.32 -43.58
N GLN A 47 -38.63 9.96 -43.19
CA GLN A 47 -38.69 11.38 -42.83
C GLN A 47 -38.18 11.68 -41.41
N GLY A 48 -37.79 10.66 -40.64
CA GLY A 48 -37.28 10.81 -39.27
C GLY A 48 -38.34 11.19 -38.23
N LEU A 49 -39.63 11.06 -38.57
CA LEU A 49 -40.76 11.40 -37.69
C LEU A 49 -41.14 10.26 -36.74
N VAL A 50 -40.75 9.02 -37.06
CA VAL A 50 -40.97 7.85 -36.23
C VAL A 50 -39.76 6.93 -36.24
N TYR A 51 -39.59 6.12 -35.18
CA TYR A 51 -38.57 5.07 -35.11
C TYR A 51 -39.18 3.72 -34.70
N SER A 52 -38.53 2.63 -35.10
CA SER A 52 -38.93 1.27 -34.69
C SER A 52 -37.97 0.73 -33.63
N ASP A 53 -38.53 0.18 -32.54
CA ASP A 53 -37.78 -0.55 -31.52
C ASP A 53 -38.12 -2.05 -31.63
N PRO A 54 -37.15 -2.92 -31.97
CA PRO A 54 -37.38 -4.35 -32.15
C PRO A 54 -38.11 -4.98 -30.95
N GLY A 55 -39.21 -5.67 -31.21
CA GLY A 55 -40.03 -6.33 -30.18
C GLY A 55 -40.95 -5.40 -29.38
N ARG A 56 -40.81 -4.06 -29.50
CA ARG A 56 -41.63 -3.08 -28.76
C ARG A 56 -42.57 -2.27 -29.64
N GLY A 57 -42.28 -2.10 -30.93
CA GLY A 57 -43.18 -1.47 -31.91
C GLY A 57 -42.58 -0.22 -32.55
N THR A 58 -43.43 0.68 -33.03
CA THR A 58 -43.03 1.96 -33.65
C THR A 58 -43.48 3.11 -32.78
N PHE A 59 -42.67 4.16 -32.66
CA PHE A 59 -42.87 5.28 -31.76
C PHE A 59 -42.63 6.61 -32.49
N TRP A 60 -43.33 7.67 -32.09
CA TRP A 60 -43.16 9.03 -32.58
C TRP A 60 -41.85 9.65 -32.10
N GLY A 61 -41.28 10.53 -32.93
CA GLY A 61 -40.05 11.27 -32.65
C GLY A 61 -38.76 10.50 -32.98
N GLN A 62 -37.66 10.94 -32.39
CA GLN A 62 -36.35 10.29 -32.53
C GLN A 62 -36.05 9.39 -31.34
N ARG A 63 -35.33 8.28 -31.61
CA ARG A 63 -34.88 7.37 -30.55
C ARG A 63 -33.95 8.12 -29.60
N GLN A 64 -34.46 8.47 -28.41
CA GLN A 64 -33.61 8.97 -27.34
C GLN A 64 -32.63 7.86 -26.93
N ARG A 65 -31.37 8.00 -27.36
CA ARG A 65 -30.27 7.23 -26.78
C ARG A 65 -30.06 7.79 -25.38
N VAL A 66 -30.68 7.17 -24.38
CA VAL A 66 -30.25 7.37 -22.99
C VAL A 66 -28.79 6.92 -22.95
N LYS A 67 -27.85 7.88 -22.95
CA LYS A 67 -26.47 7.61 -22.60
C LYS A 67 -26.48 7.23 -21.13
N ILE A 68 -26.59 5.92 -20.86
CA ILE A 68 -26.17 5.40 -19.58
C ILE A 68 -24.66 5.55 -19.61
N GLU A 69 -24.14 6.56 -18.92
CA GLU A 69 -22.74 6.56 -18.51
C GLU A 69 -22.56 5.34 -17.61
N VAL A 70 -22.10 4.25 -18.20
CA VAL A 70 -21.54 3.15 -17.42
C VAL A 70 -20.20 3.70 -16.93
N PRO A 71 -19.98 3.87 -15.61
CA PRO A 71 -18.64 4.09 -15.12
C PRO A 71 -17.82 2.90 -15.62
N ASN A 72 -16.83 3.16 -16.47
CA ASN A 72 -15.91 2.14 -16.92
C ASN A 72 -14.63 2.24 -16.08
N PRO A 73 -14.55 1.62 -14.89
CA PRO A 73 -13.28 1.06 -14.51
C PRO A 73 -13.09 -0.16 -15.42
N ASP A 74 -12.17 -0.06 -16.39
CA ASP A 74 -11.79 -1.22 -17.20
C ASP A 74 -11.50 -2.37 -16.21
N GLY A 75 -12.32 -3.44 -16.24
CA GLY A 75 -12.21 -4.55 -15.27
C GLY A 75 -10.80 -5.17 -15.24
N ARG A 76 -10.00 -4.91 -16.27
CA ARG A 76 -8.57 -5.25 -16.38
C ARG A 76 -7.67 -4.39 -15.50
N GLN A 77 -7.87 -3.08 -15.49
CA GLN A 77 -7.08 -2.16 -14.68
C GLN A 77 -7.27 -2.47 -13.19
N THR A 78 -8.52 -2.68 -12.79
CA THR A 78 -8.85 -3.11 -11.42
C THR A 78 -8.36 -4.51 -11.07
N LEU A 79 -8.35 -5.47 -12.02
CA LEU A 79 -7.75 -6.79 -11.80
C LEU A 79 -6.23 -6.70 -11.60
N TRP A 80 -5.53 -5.95 -12.44
CA TRP A 80 -4.08 -5.81 -12.34
C TRP A 80 -3.66 -5.05 -11.08
N GLU A 81 -4.38 -3.99 -10.71
CA GLU A 81 -4.16 -3.27 -9.45
C GLU A 81 -4.34 -4.18 -8.23
N LYS A 82 -5.38 -5.02 -8.23
CA LYS A 82 -5.60 -6.04 -7.18
C LYS A 82 -4.49 -7.08 -7.16
N PHE A 83 -4.05 -7.57 -8.31
CA PHE A 83 -2.93 -8.51 -8.41
C PHE A 83 -1.63 -7.91 -7.88
N GLN A 84 -1.32 -6.67 -8.26
CA GLN A 84 -0.15 -5.96 -7.74
C GLN A 84 -0.26 -5.72 -6.22
N SER A 85 -1.47 -5.45 -5.71
CA SER A 85 -1.71 -5.34 -4.26
C SER A 85 -1.48 -6.66 -3.54
N ASP A 86 -1.98 -7.77 -4.06
CA ASP A 86 -1.76 -9.13 -3.53
C ASP A 86 -0.26 -9.51 -3.55
N LEU A 87 0.46 -9.11 -4.59
CA LEU A 87 1.90 -9.29 -4.66
C LEU A 87 2.63 -8.49 -3.58
N ARG A 88 2.28 -7.21 -3.40
CA ARG A 88 2.88 -6.33 -2.38
C ARG A 88 2.57 -6.80 -0.97
N SER A 89 1.37 -7.35 -0.72
CA SER A 89 0.96 -7.84 0.60
C SER A 89 1.47 -9.24 0.95
N GLY A 90 2.09 -9.95 -0.01
CA GLY A 90 2.66 -11.28 0.26
C GLY A 90 1.70 -12.44 0.08
N VAL A 91 0.51 -12.20 -0.48
CA VAL A 91 -0.40 -13.29 -0.90
C VAL A 91 0.30 -14.23 -1.88
N PHE A 92 1.15 -13.70 -2.75
CA PHE A 92 2.03 -14.49 -3.61
C PHE A 92 3.49 -14.28 -3.24
N SER A 93 4.21 -15.40 -3.09
CA SER A 93 5.68 -15.40 -2.98
C SER A 93 6.30 -15.29 -4.36
N SER A 94 7.29 -14.41 -4.52
CA SER A 94 8.07 -14.29 -5.76
C SER A 94 8.94 -15.52 -6.05
N ASN A 95 9.15 -16.38 -5.05
CA ASN A 95 9.97 -17.59 -5.19
C ASN A 95 9.19 -18.79 -5.72
N MET A 96 7.85 -18.76 -5.60
CA MET A 96 6.95 -19.85 -5.95
C MET A 96 6.19 -19.57 -7.26
N PRO A 97 5.74 -20.61 -7.98
CA PRO A 97 4.77 -20.42 -9.05
C PRO A 97 3.48 -19.79 -8.53
N LEU A 98 2.83 -19.00 -9.38
CA LEU A 98 1.49 -18.52 -9.10
C LEU A 98 0.51 -19.71 -8.97
N PRO A 99 -0.59 -19.55 -8.20
CA PRO A 99 -1.68 -20.51 -8.20
C PRO A 99 -2.19 -20.79 -9.61
N SER A 100 -2.90 -21.90 -9.77
CA SER A 100 -3.47 -22.27 -11.06
C SER A 100 -4.42 -21.19 -11.58
N LYS A 101 -4.61 -21.15 -12.90
CA LYS A 101 -5.54 -20.19 -13.52
C LYS A 101 -6.95 -20.29 -12.96
N LYS A 102 -7.37 -21.50 -12.56
CA LYS A 102 -8.68 -21.74 -11.95
C LYS A 102 -8.76 -21.04 -10.59
N GLU A 103 -7.79 -21.30 -9.72
CA GLU A 103 -7.73 -20.69 -8.37
C GLU A 103 -7.61 -19.16 -8.44
N LEU A 104 -6.82 -18.63 -9.37
CA LEU A 104 -6.71 -17.18 -9.60
C LEU A 104 -8.02 -16.57 -10.13
N ALA A 105 -8.71 -17.27 -11.04
CA ALA A 105 -9.99 -16.80 -11.57
C ALA A 105 -11.06 -16.77 -10.48
N ASP A 106 -11.09 -17.79 -9.62
CA ASP A 106 -11.98 -17.88 -8.47
C ASP A 106 -11.68 -16.78 -7.44
N ARG A 107 -10.39 -16.56 -7.11
CA ARG A 107 -9.95 -15.52 -6.16
C ARG A 107 -10.39 -14.12 -6.61
N TYR A 108 -10.13 -13.78 -7.87
CA TYR A 108 -10.47 -12.47 -8.39
C TYR A 108 -11.92 -12.35 -8.88
N ARG A 109 -12.67 -13.45 -8.87
CA ARG A 109 -14.05 -13.54 -9.38
C ARG A 109 -14.16 -13.03 -10.82
N VAL A 110 -13.24 -13.44 -11.67
CA VAL A 110 -13.20 -13.05 -13.09
C VAL A 110 -13.28 -14.26 -14.01
N SER A 111 -13.71 -14.05 -15.25
CA SER A 111 -13.70 -15.12 -16.24
C SER A 111 -12.27 -15.63 -16.51
N PRO A 112 -12.08 -16.94 -16.78
CA PRO A 112 -10.77 -17.48 -17.15
C PRO A 112 -10.14 -16.80 -18.37
N TYR A 113 -10.97 -16.31 -19.31
CA TYR A 113 -10.51 -15.56 -20.47
C TYR A 113 -9.89 -14.20 -20.09
N LEU A 114 -10.55 -13.44 -19.22
CA LEU A 114 -10.04 -12.14 -18.75
C LEU A 114 -8.74 -12.30 -17.98
N LEU A 115 -8.67 -13.31 -17.10
CA LEU A 115 -7.46 -13.65 -16.36
C LEU A 115 -6.31 -14.04 -17.30
N GLU A 116 -6.57 -14.93 -18.26
CA GLU A 116 -5.55 -15.39 -19.21
C GLU A 116 -4.97 -14.22 -20.02
N ARG A 117 -5.83 -13.28 -20.45
CA ARG A 117 -5.37 -12.06 -21.12
C ARG A 117 -4.50 -11.21 -20.20
N CYS A 118 -4.92 -10.99 -18.96
CA CYS A 118 -4.14 -10.24 -17.97
C CYS A 118 -2.76 -10.87 -17.70
N LEU A 119 -2.68 -12.20 -17.57
CA LEU A 119 -1.43 -12.92 -17.35
C LEU A 119 -0.51 -12.87 -18.58
N ARG A 120 -1.06 -12.92 -19.80
CA ARG A 120 -0.28 -12.72 -21.04
C ARG A 120 0.26 -11.30 -21.14
N ASP A 121 -0.55 -10.29 -20.82
CA ASP A 121 -0.12 -8.89 -20.80
C ASP A 121 0.99 -8.69 -19.76
N ALA A 122 0.87 -9.33 -18.59
CA ALA A 122 1.92 -9.35 -17.57
C ALA A 122 3.21 -10.00 -18.08
N CYS A 123 3.12 -11.11 -18.83
CA CYS A 123 4.29 -11.72 -19.47
C CYS A 123 4.91 -10.83 -20.54
N ALA A 124 4.11 -10.21 -21.40
CA ALA A 124 4.58 -9.32 -22.45
C ALA A 124 5.33 -8.10 -21.89
N ARG A 125 4.93 -7.64 -20.70
CA ARG A 125 5.59 -6.56 -19.96
C ARG A 125 6.73 -7.02 -19.06
N GLY A 126 7.03 -8.32 -19.01
CA GLY A 126 8.13 -8.89 -18.25
C GLY A 126 7.87 -9.08 -16.75
N PHE A 127 6.64 -8.87 -16.26
CA PHE A 127 6.28 -9.09 -14.86
C PHE A 127 6.26 -10.58 -14.47
N LEU A 128 5.90 -11.44 -15.43
CA LEU A 128 5.79 -12.87 -15.26
C LEU A 128 6.49 -13.58 -16.41
N VAL A 129 6.93 -14.80 -16.19
CA VAL A 129 7.35 -15.73 -17.24
C VAL A 129 6.43 -16.94 -17.23
N ARG A 130 6.23 -17.53 -18.42
CA ARG A 130 5.39 -18.70 -18.58
C ARG A 130 6.27 -19.95 -18.55
N GLU A 131 6.10 -20.79 -17.54
CA GLU A 131 6.77 -22.07 -17.43
C GLU A 131 5.85 -23.20 -17.94
N GLY A 132 6.14 -23.68 -19.14
CA GLY A 132 5.35 -24.72 -19.80
C GLY A 132 3.92 -24.28 -20.15
N LYS A 133 2.98 -25.23 -20.21
CA LYS A 133 1.61 -24.96 -20.72
C LYS A 133 0.69 -24.29 -19.71
N ARG A 134 0.89 -24.49 -18.40
CA ARG A 134 -0.13 -24.20 -17.37
C ARG A 134 0.31 -23.25 -16.25
N ARG A 135 1.59 -22.93 -16.09
CA ARG A 135 2.08 -22.17 -14.93
C ARG A 135 2.70 -20.84 -15.35
N TYR A 136 2.48 -19.85 -14.50
CA TYR A 136 3.13 -18.55 -14.57
C TYR A 136 3.99 -18.40 -13.31
N THR A 137 5.22 -17.97 -13.49
CA THR A 137 6.19 -17.76 -12.42
C THR A 137 6.77 -16.34 -12.53
N PHE A 138 7.39 -15.86 -11.47
CA PHE A 138 8.10 -14.59 -11.53
C PHE A 138 9.45 -14.78 -12.23
N PRO A 139 9.92 -13.80 -13.03
CA PRO A 139 11.24 -13.86 -13.64
C PRO A 139 12.31 -14.07 -12.58
N LYS A 140 13.19 -15.05 -12.82
CA LYS A 140 14.37 -15.31 -12.00
C LYS A 140 15.60 -14.94 -12.81
N GLN A 141 16.55 -14.21 -12.21
CA GLN A 141 17.87 -14.08 -12.80
C GLN A 141 18.61 -15.42 -12.71
N GLY A 142 19.46 -15.71 -13.71
CA GLY A 142 20.33 -16.89 -13.68
C GLY A 142 21.25 -16.85 -12.46
N LYS A 143 21.43 -17.98 -11.78
CA LYS A 143 22.38 -18.10 -10.66
C LYS A 143 23.78 -17.72 -11.14
N LYS A 144 24.32 -16.62 -10.62
CA LYS A 144 25.75 -16.33 -10.68
C LYS A 144 26.35 -16.82 -9.37
N SER A 145 27.13 -17.90 -9.42
CA SER A 145 27.90 -18.35 -8.25
C SER A 145 28.74 -17.19 -7.70
N GLU A 146 28.78 -17.04 -6.38
CA GLU A 146 29.57 -16.03 -5.66
C GLU A 146 29.14 -14.55 -5.78
N SER A 147 27.87 -14.28 -6.09
CA SER A 147 27.37 -12.89 -6.12
C SER A 147 27.21 -12.29 -4.72
N GLU A 148 27.68 -11.06 -4.54
CA GLU A 148 27.55 -10.32 -3.29
C GLU A 148 26.44 -9.28 -3.35
N ILE A 149 25.74 -9.07 -2.23
CA ILE A 149 24.84 -7.93 -2.03
C ILE A 149 25.43 -7.05 -0.92
N LEU A 150 25.63 -5.77 -1.20
CA LEU A 150 26.02 -4.82 -0.16
C LEU A 150 24.79 -4.51 0.69
N PHE A 151 24.88 -4.79 1.98
CA PHE A 151 23.85 -4.44 2.95
C PHE A 151 24.30 -3.21 3.73
N ILE A 152 23.68 -2.07 3.44
CA ILE A 152 24.13 -0.76 3.90
C ILE A 152 23.16 -0.21 4.94
N THR A 153 23.66 0.12 6.12
CA THR A 153 22.89 0.79 7.17
C THR A 153 23.76 1.83 7.87
N ARG A 154 23.19 2.66 8.74
CA ARG A 154 23.96 3.65 9.50
C ARG A 154 25.04 2.98 10.37
N SER A 155 26.14 3.67 10.60
CA SER A 155 27.15 3.29 11.60
C SER A 155 27.83 4.52 12.19
N THR A 156 28.64 4.29 13.22
CA THR A 156 29.65 5.28 13.64
C THR A 156 30.85 5.25 12.71
N SER A 157 31.73 6.25 12.81
CA SER A 157 32.97 6.33 12.03
C SER A 157 33.99 5.23 12.36
N TRP A 158 33.85 4.56 13.50
CA TRP A 158 34.72 3.44 13.92
C TRP A 158 34.05 2.06 13.70
N GLY A 159 32.99 1.99 12.88
CA GLY A 159 32.40 0.72 12.47
C GLY A 159 31.41 0.11 13.45
N ALA A 160 30.94 0.86 14.46
CA ALA A 160 29.93 0.34 15.36
C ALA A 160 28.54 0.44 14.74
N PHE A 161 27.86 -0.70 14.69
CA PHE A 161 26.46 -0.85 14.30
C PHE A 161 25.65 -1.00 15.58
N HIS A 162 24.79 -0.03 15.86
CA HIS A 162 23.90 -0.06 17.02
C HIS A 162 22.47 -0.17 16.51
N PRO A 163 21.96 -1.39 16.28
CA PRO A 163 20.55 -1.55 16.02
C PRO A 163 19.77 -1.09 17.24
N VAL A 164 18.90 -0.10 17.06
CA VAL A 164 18.24 0.59 18.20
C VAL A 164 16.79 0.15 18.38
N SER A 165 16.25 -0.58 17.41
CA SER A 165 14.87 -1.07 17.41
C SER A 165 14.81 -2.53 16.97
N GLU A 166 13.79 -3.24 17.45
CA GLU A 166 13.49 -4.60 17.01
C GLU A 166 13.24 -4.66 15.50
N ARG A 167 12.58 -3.66 14.94
CA ARG A 167 12.33 -3.56 13.49
C ARG A 167 13.62 -3.51 12.67
N GLU A 168 14.64 -2.79 13.13
CA GLU A 168 15.97 -2.78 12.49
C GLU A 168 16.63 -4.16 12.54
N MET A 169 16.49 -4.86 13.68
CA MET A 169 16.99 -6.22 13.85
C MET A 169 16.26 -7.24 13.00
N ASP A 170 14.95 -7.10 12.83
CA ASP A 170 14.14 -7.97 11.98
C ASP A 170 14.48 -7.77 10.51
N PHE A 171 14.67 -6.52 10.09
CA PHE A 171 15.11 -6.20 8.75
C PHE A 171 16.48 -6.84 8.45
N LEU A 172 17.44 -6.69 9.36
CA LEU A 172 18.76 -7.33 9.29
C LEU A 172 18.62 -8.87 9.20
N ARG A 173 17.89 -9.49 10.13
CA ARG A 173 17.71 -10.95 10.20
C ARG A 173 17.05 -11.50 8.93
N CYS A 174 15.99 -10.85 8.46
CA CYS A 174 15.29 -11.23 7.23
C CYS A 174 16.20 -11.08 6.01
N ALA A 175 16.97 -10.00 5.91
CA ALA A 175 17.89 -9.78 4.80
C ALA A 175 18.96 -10.88 4.71
N TYR A 176 19.57 -11.24 5.84
CA TYR A 176 20.56 -12.32 5.89
C TYR A 176 19.95 -13.69 5.58
N ARG A 177 18.79 -14.01 6.16
CA ARG A 177 18.10 -15.28 5.92
C ARG A 177 17.74 -15.43 4.44
N LEU A 178 17.02 -14.46 3.88
CA LEU A 178 16.56 -14.54 2.49
C LEU A 178 17.73 -14.44 1.50
N GLY A 179 18.76 -13.66 1.82
CA GLY A 179 20.00 -13.64 1.06
C GLY A 179 20.66 -15.01 0.97
N ALA A 180 20.77 -15.72 2.10
CA ALA A 180 21.31 -17.08 2.14
C ALA A 180 20.44 -18.08 1.36
N GLU A 181 19.11 -18.02 1.51
CA GLU A 181 18.16 -18.84 0.73
C GLU A 181 18.29 -18.62 -0.78
N LYS A 182 18.61 -17.38 -1.19
CA LYS A 182 18.87 -16.99 -2.59
C LYS A 182 20.33 -17.17 -3.02
N HIS A 183 21.20 -17.69 -2.15
CA HIS A 183 22.63 -17.91 -2.38
C HIS A 183 23.43 -16.63 -2.66
N TYR A 184 23.02 -15.50 -2.10
CA TYR A 184 23.80 -14.27 -2.06
C TYR A 184 24.67 -14.22 -0.80
N GLN A 185 25.90 -13.73 -0.94
CA GLN A 185 26.71 -13.34 0.21
C GLN A 185 26.42 -11.87 0.57
N LEU A 186 25.90 -11.62 1.77
CA LEU A 186 25.66 -10.26 2.23
C LEU A 186 26.91 -9.66 2.88
N ARG A 187 27.36 -8.51 2.38
CA ARG A 187 28.45 -7.70 2.94
C ARG A 187 27.85 -6.51 3.69
N LEU A 188 27.94 -6.53 5.02
CA LEU A 188 27.50 -5.40 5.84
C LEU A 188 28.47 -4.23 5.70
N LEU A 189 27.95 -3.06 5.32
CA LEU A 189 28.66 -1.79 5.29
C LEU A 189 27.88 -0.74 6.08
N GLY A 190 28.62 0.04 6.84
CA GLY A 190 28.13 1.13 7.66
C GLY A 190 28.26 2.45 6.91
N PHE A 191 27.25 3.30 6.98
CA PHE A 191 27.35 4.68 6.51
C PHE A 191 27.56 5.60 7.71
N ASP A 192 28.74 6.20 7.80
CA ASP A 192 29.01 7.26 8.77
C ASP A 192 28.54 8.60 8.19
N GLU A 193 27.42 9.09 8.71
CA GLU A 193 26.78 10.32 8.23
C GLU A 193 27.62 11.59 8.43
N LYS A 194 28.53 11.58 9.42
CA LYS A 194 29.42 12.71 9.68
C LYS A 194 30.44 12.87 8.56
N SER A 195 31.14 11.79 8.21
CA SER A 195 32.13 11.81 7.12
C SER A 195 31.55 11.60 5.72
N GLY A 196 30.35 11.02 5.63
CA GLY A 196 29.72 10.64 4.36
C GLY A 196 30.39 9.44 3.68
N ARG A 197 31.05 8.57 4.46
CA ARG A 197 31.83 7.43 3.94
C ARG A 197 31.23 6.09 4.36
N PHE A 198 31.54 5.06 3.58
CA PHE A 198 31.25 3.68 3.96
C PHE A 198 32.38 3.12 4.82
N VAL A 199 32.02 2.46 5.92
CA VAL A 199 32.96 1.84 6.86
C VAL A 199 32.53 0.42 7.18
N ASP A 200 33.48 -0.49 7.38
CA ASP A 200 33.19 -1.83 7.88
C ASP A 200 33.15 -1.88 9.41
N ARG A 201 32.97 -3.08 9.98
CA ARG A 201 32.94 -3.29 11.44
C ARG A 201 34.26 -3.02 12.16
N ASN A 202 35.36 -2.93 11.43
CA ASN A 202 36.67 -2.59 11.96
C ASN A 202 36.96 -1.09 11.85
N GLY A 203 36.01 -0.30 11.31
CA GLY A 203 36.19 1.13 11.06
C GLY A 203 37.03 1.42 9.81
N CYS A 204 37.35 0.41 8.99
CA CYS A 204 38.05 0.63 7.74
C CYS A 204 37.11 1.27 6.73
N VAL A 205 37.58 2.33 6.08
CA VAL A 205 36.82 3.02 5.03
C VAL A 205 36.89 2.22 3.74
N HIS A 206 35.75 2.06 3.08
CA HIS A 206 35.62 1.37 1.80
C HIS A 206 34.95 2.26 0.75
N SER A 207 35.33 2.04 -0.49
CA SER A 207 34.65 2.50 -1.70
C SER A 207 33.78 1.38 -2.26
N LEU A 208 32.79 1.73 -3.10
CA LEU A 208 31.95 0.70 -3.74
C LEU A 208 32.75 -0.18 -4.71
N SER A 209 33.85 0.32 -5.27
CA SER A 209 34.75 -0.43 -6.17
C SER A 209 35.53 -1.53 -5.47
N ASP A 210 35.63 -1.50 -4.13
CA ASP A 210 36.31 -2.55 -3.36
C ASP A 210 35.52 -3.87 -3.34
N PHE A 211 34.29 -3.85 -3.86
CA PHE A 211 33.39 -5.01 -3.94
C PHE A 211 33.07 -5.39 -5.40
N PRO A 212 34.03 -5.94 -6.16
CA PRO A 212 33.84 -6.25 -7.59
C PRO A 212 32.79 -7.34 -7.86
N ARG A 213 32.44 -8.14 -6.84
CA ARG A 213 31.39 -9.16 -6.91
C ARG A 213 29.99 -8.63 -6.52
N ALA A 214 29.89 -7.36 -6.13
CA ALA A 214 28.62 -6.75 -5.76
C ALA A 214 27.71 -6.65 -7.00
N VAL A 215 26.56 -7.33 -6.93
CA VAL A 215 25.53 -7.30 -7.99
C VAL A 215 24.33 -6.44 -7.61
N GLY A 216 24.30 -5.89 -6.40
CA GLY A 216 23.26 -5.00 -5.91
C GLY A 216 23.55 -4.49 -4.50
N ALA A 217 22.80 -3.48 -4.07
CA ALA A 217 22.81 -3.01 -2.69
C ALA A 217 21.39 -2.92 -2.10
N MET A 218 21.27 -3.37 -0.86
CA MET A 218 20.10 -3.18 0.00
C MET A 218 20.45 -2.15 1.06
N VAL A 219 19.70 -1.05 1.11
CA VAL A 219 20.05 0.15 1.87
C VAL A 219 18.95 0.46 2.86
N SER A 220 19.29 0.63 4.14
CA SER A 220 18.40 1.15 5.18
C SER A 220 18.67 2.64 5.40
N THR A 221 17.59 3.44 5.42
CA THR A 221 17.66 4.86 5.81
C THR A 221 17.17 5.10 7.24
N LEU A 222 16.83 4.04 7.96
CA LEU A 222 16.36 4.11 9.35
C LEU A 222 17.40 4.82 10.22
N LEU A 223 16.98 5.85 10.96
CA LEU A 223 17.81 6.67 11.86
C LEU A 223 18.97 7.42 11.18
N VAL A 224 19.00 7.48 9.84
CA VAL A 224 19.90 8.37 9.08
C VAL A 224 19.24 9.75 9.01
N GLN A 225 19.84 10.78 9.62
CA GLN A 225 19.19 12.10 9.75
C GLN A 225 19.16 12.91 8.44
N LYS A 226 20.11 12.63 7.54
CA LYS A 226 20.36 13.29 6.26
C LYS A 226 20.40 12.22 5.17
N PRO A 227 19.27 11.55 4.88
CA PRO A 227 19.22 10.39 3.98
C PRO A 227 19.75 10.71 2.57
N LEU A 228 19.58 11.94 2.08
CA LEU A 228 20.11 12.36 0.78
C LEU A 228 21.64 12.28 0.70
N LYS A 229 22.39 12.43 1.81
CA LYS A 229 23.85 12.22 1.81
C LYS A 229 24.19 10.76 1.49
N LEU A 230 23.47 9.82 2.08
CA LEU A 230 23.63 8.39 1.82
C LEU A 230 23.28 8.07 0.36
N LEU A 231 22.15 8.59 -0.15
CA LEU A 231 21.78 8.35 -1.55
C LEU A 231 22.82 8.94 -2.52
N ASN A 232 23.33 10.14 -2.24
CA ASN A 232 24.39 10.75 -3.07
C ASN A 232 25.67 9.91 -3.10
N ALA A 233 26.08 9.33 -1.97
CA ALA A 233 27.25 8.45 -1.89
C ALA A 233 27.11 7.17 -2.73
N LEU A 234 25.88 6.80 -3.10
CA LEU A 234 25.57 5.62 -3.89
C LEU A 234 25.34 5.90 -5.39
N ILE A 235 25.35 7.17 -5.83
CA ILE A 235 25.02 7.54 -7.23
C ILE A 235 25.92 6.85 -8.25
N SER A 236 27.20 6.66 -7.90
CA SER A 236 28.23 6.03 -8.74
C SER A 236 28.15 4.50 -8.77
N ALA A 237 27.24 3.88 -8.02
CA ALA A 237 27.05 2.44 -8.02
C ALA A 237 26.70 1.92 -9.43
N GLY A 238 27.48 0.95 -9.91
CA GLY A 238 27.24 0.28 -11.20
C GLY A 238 26.12 -0.76 -11.17
N PHE A 239 25.57 -1.04 -9.99
CA PHE A 239 24.58 -2.09 -9.72
C PHE A 239 23.24 -1.52 -9.21
N PRO A 240 22.15 -2.30 -9.24
CA PRO A 240 20.84 -1.90 -8.72
C PRO A 240 20.83 -1.64 -7.21
N ILE A 241 19.98 -0.72 -6.76
CA ILE A 241 19.88 -0.29 -5.35
C ILE A 241 18.43 -0.37 -4.89
N SER A 242 18.16 -1.21 -3.89
CA SER A 242 16.89 -1.27 -3.15
C SER A 242 17.02 -0.49 -1.85
N VAL A 243 16.18 0.53 -1.66
CA VAL A 243 16.21 1.42 -0.50
C VAL A 243 14.97 1.20 0.35
N TRP A 244 15.17 0.86 1.62
CA TRP A 244 14.15 0.98 2.65
C TRP A 244 14.13 2.44 3.12
N TRP A 245 13.09 3.15 2.70
CA TRP A 245 12.86 4.57 2.92
C TRP A 245 12.02 4.78 4.19
N GLU A 246 12.69 5.20 5.26
CA GLU A 246 12.12 5.42 6.59
C GLU A 246 12.09 6.91 6.92
N HIS A 247 11.51 7.68 5.99
CA HIS A 247 11.34 9.13 6.04
C HIS A 247 10.02 9.51 5.37
N PRO A 248 9.48 10.72 5.63
CA PRO A 248 8.36 11.26 4.87
C PRO A 248 8.58 11.18 3.35
N HIS A 249 7.50 10.97 2.60
CA HIS A 249 7.57 10.93 1.14
C HIS A 249 8.05 12.26 0.53
N SER A 250 7.71 13.39 1.17
CA SER A 250 8.13 14.73 0.78
C SER A 250 9.65 14.94 0.76
N ASP A 251 10.38 14.14 1.54
CA ASP A 251 11.82 14.29 1.73
C ASP A 251 12.61 13.56 0.64
N LEU A 252 11.92 12.76 -0.18
CA LEU A 252 12.51 12.01 -1.28
C LEU A 252 12.48 12.83 -2.57
N ASP A 253 13.65 13.19 -3.07
CA ASP A 253 13.77 13.88 -4.36
C ASP A 253 13.33 12.97 -5.53
N GLY A 254 12.43 13.49 -6.37
CA GLY A 254 11.91 12.83 -7.57
C GLY A 254 12.98 12.43 -8.58
N THR A 255 14.18 13.01 -8.53
CA THR A 255 15.32 12.59 -9.37
C THR A 255 15.80 11.18 -9.03
N PHE A 256 15.85 10.81 -7.74
CA PHE A 256 16.21 9.46 -7.30
C PHE A 256 15.13 8.45 -7.65
N LEU A 257 13.86 8.82 -7.48
CA LEU A 257 12.72 7.96 -7.82
C LEU A 257 12.75 7.50 -9.29
N LYS A 258 13.18 8.38 -10.21
CA LYS A 258 13.25 8.09 -11.65
C LYS A 258 14.56 7.40 -12.07
N LYS A 259 15.51 7.19 -11.16
CA LYS A 259 16.82 6.66 -11.51
C LYS A 259 16.72 5.17 -11.84
N ALA A 260 17.22 4.78 -13.01
CA ALA A 260 17.17 3.40 -13.48
C ALA A 260 17.94 2.46 -12.53
N GLY A 261 17.29 1.35 -12.15
CA GLY A 261 17.84 0.36 -11.22
C GLY A 261 17.78 0.78 -9.75
N TRP A 262 17.08 1.86 -9.42
CA TRP A 262 16.79 2.26 -8.05
C TRP A 262 15.33 1.99 -7.73
N MET A 263 15.09 1.50 -6.52
CA MET A 263 13.76 1.30 -5.99
C MET A 263 13.67 1.71 -4.55
N PHE A 264 12.57 2.38 -4.19
CA PHE A 264 12.30 2.83 -2.84
C PHE A 264 11.10 2.10 -2.30
N PHE A 265 11.21 1.64 -1.06
CA PHE A 265 10.17 0.90 -0.36
C PHE A 265 9.89 1.55 0.99
N ASN A 266 8.62 1.66 1.35
CA ASN A 266 8.16 2.12 2.65
C ASN A 266 7.22 1.06 3.23
N SER A 267 7.31 0.79 4.52
CA SER A 267 6.43 -0.15 5.21
C SER A 267 5.74 0.41 6.46
N ALA A 268 6.18 1.57 6.96
CA ALA A 268 5.76 2.09 8.26
C ALA A 268 5.46 3.60 8.29
N PHE A 269 5.96 4.38 7.34
CA PHE A 269 5.70 5.82 7.24
C PHE A 269 4.43 6.12 6.44
N GLY A 270 3.87 7.31 6.62
CA GLY A 270 2.62 7.71 6.00
C GLY A 270 1.39 7.21 6.76
N LYS A 271 0.22 7.54 6.23
CA LYS A 271 -1.06 7.41 6.94
C LYS A 271 -1.61 5.99 6.99
N ASN A 272 -1.15 5.12 6.11
CA ASN A 272 -1.74 3.80 5.93
C ASN A 272 -1.71 2.89 7.16
N PRO A 273 -0.65 2.84 7.99
CA PRO A 273 -0.70 2.11 9.26
C PRO A 273 -1.90 2.55 10.13
N GLY A 274 -2.13 3.86 10.24
CA GLY A 274 -3.30 4.41 10.94
C GLY A 274 -4.62 4.00 10.29
N ILE A 275 -4.71 4.01 8.96
CA ILE A 275 -5.91 3.57 8.22
C ILE A 275 -6.19 2.08 8.48
N VAL A 276 -5.15 1.23 8.50
CA VAL A 276 -5.29 -0.22 8.70
C VAL A 276 -5.76 -0.53 10.13
N VAL A 277 -5.14 0.09 11.14
CA VAL A 277 -5.59 -0.03 12.54
C VAL A 277 -7.00 0.53 12.71
N GLY A 278 -7.32 1.64 12.04
CA GLY A 278 -8.65 2.23 12.15
C GLY A 278 -9.74 1.35 11.54
N LYS A 279 -9.48 0.74 10.37
CA LYS A 279 -10.38 -0.26 9.77
C LYS A 279 -10.56 -1.49 10.66
N HIS A 280 -9.50 -1.93 11.35
CA HIS A 280 -9.57 -3.02 12.32
C HIS A 280 -10.55 -2.70 13.46
N LEU A 281 -10.44 -1.50 14.04
CA LEU A 281 -11.36 -1.04 15.10
C LEU A 281 -12.80 -0.91 14.63
N LEU A 282 -13.03 -0.34 13.43
CA LEU A 282 -14.36 -0.26 12.81
C LEU A 282 -14.98 -1.64 12.60
N GLN A 283 -14.18 -2.63 12.17
CA GLN A 283 -14.64 -4.01 12.03
C GLN A 283 -15.03 -4.66 13.36
N LYS A 284 -14.39 -4.25 14.46
CA LYS A 284 -14.77 -4.64 15.83
C LYS A 284 -15.97 -3.85 16.39
N GLY A 285 -16.54 -2.92 15.60
CA GLY A 285 -17.72 -2.15 15.97
C GLY A 285 -17.44 -0.86 16.73
N PHE A 286 -16.17 -0.45 16.86
CA PHE A 286 -15.82 0.83 17.47
C PHE A 286 -15.91 1.97 16.46
N SER A 287 -16.56 3.08 16.84
CA SER A 287 -16.63 4.31 16.04
C SER A 287 -15.78 5.45 16.61
N ARG A 288 -15.25 5.27 17.83
CA ARG A 288 -14.47 6.27 18.56
C ARG A 288 -13.31 5.60 19.32
N ALA A 289 -12.16 6.26 19.38
CA ALA A 289 -10.98 5.77 20.10
C ALA A 289 -10.12 6.91 20.67
N VAL A 290 -9.29 6.61 21.67
CA VAL A 290 -8.24 7.51 22.16
C VAL A 290 -6.95 7.22 21.40
N TYR A 291 -6.22 8.26 20.98
CA TYR A 291 -4.86 8.09 20.44
C TYR A 291 -3.82 8.63 21.42
N ILE A 292 -2.85 7.81 21.80
CA ILE A 292 -1.90 8.10 22.87
C ILE A 292 -0.49 8.18 22.30
N SER A 293 0.13 9.36 22.37
CA SER A 293 1.52 9.55 21.95
C SER A 293 2.27 10.56 22.84
N PRO A 294 3.28 10.12 23.62
CA PRO A 294 4.12 11.04 24.38
C PRO A 294 5.21 11.72 23.53
N TYR A 295 5.25 11.46 22.22
CA TYR A 295 6.22 12.04 21.29
C TYR A 295 5.63 12.29 19.90
N HIS A 296 4.61 13.14 19.86
CA HIS A 296 3.86 13.51 18.67
C HIS A 296 4.55 14.55 17.78
N ALA A 297 5.76 15.02 18.12
CA ALA A 297 6.55 15.85 17.21
C ALA A 297 7.09 15.06 15.99
N SER A 298 6.97 13.73 16.01
CA SER A 298 7.35 12.88 14.89
C SER A 298 6.29 12.83 13.78
N SER A 299 6.76 12.89 12.53
CA SER A 299 5.89 12.76 11.36
C SER A 299 5.10 11.44 11.33
N TRP A 300 5.73 10.32 11.71
CA TRP A 300 5.05 9.02 11.77
C TRP A 300 3.93 8.96 12.82
N SER A 301 4.08 9.61 13.98
CA SER A 301 3.01 9.69 14.97
C SER A 301 1.84 10.55 14.47
N MET A 302 2.14 11.67 13.80
CA MET A 302 1.13 12.53 13.17
C MET A 302 0.38 11.78 12.06
N ASP A 303 1.11 11.08 11.20
CA ASP A 303 0.54 10.32 10.08
C ASP A 303 -0.37 9.18 10.55
N ARG A 304 0.03 8.45 11.61
CA ARG A 304 -0.80 7.40 12.23
C ARG A 304 -2.13 7.97 12.74
N LEU A 305 -2.09 9.08 13.48
CA LEU A 305 -3.32 9.76 13.95
C LEU A 305 -4.18 10.24 12.78
N GLN A 306 -3.57 10.84 11.76
CA GLN A 306 -4.29 11.32 10.59
C GLN A 306 -4.95 10.17 9.81
N GLY A 307 -4.27 9.03 9.67
CA GLY A 307 -4.82 7.83 9.04
C GLY A 307 -6.02 7.25 9.79
N LEU A 308 -5.96 7.25 11.13
CA LEU A 308 -7.09 6.85 11.99
C LEU A 308 -8.31 7.76 11.75
N LYS A 309 -8.10 9.07 11.66
CA LYS A 309 -9.19 10.02 11.35
C LYS A 309 -9.74 9.83 9.94
N GLU A 310 -8.88 9.66 8.93
CA GLU A 310 -9.28 9.51 7.52
C GLU A 310 -10.08 8.23 7.25
N CYS A 311 -9.91 7.19 8.07
CA CYS A 311 -10.73 5.98 7.93
C CYS A 311 -12.16 6.14 8.50
N GLY A 312 -12.46 7.26 9.18
CA GLY A 312 -13.79 7.58 9.72
C GLY A 312 -13.96 7.34 11.22
N LEU A 313 -12.89 7.07 11.98
CA LEU A 313 -12.94 7.03 13.44
C LEU A 313 -12.95 8.44 14.03
N ASP A 314 -13.82 8.67 15.02
CA ASP A 314 -13.70 9.82 15.90
C ASP A 314 -12.55 9.60 16.89
N MET A 315 -11.54 10.48 16.86
CA MET A 315 -10.31 10.32 17.62
C MET A 315 -10.20 11.36 18.72
N VAL A 316 -10.00 10.90 19.96
CA VAL A 316 -9.62 11.74 21.11
C VAL A 316 -8.10 11.76 21.23
N PRO A 317 -7.40 12.85 20.88
CA PRO A 317 -5.95 12.90 20.94
C PRO A 317 -5.45 13.16 22.36
N CYS A 318 -4.64 12.24 22.89
CA CYS A 318 -3.85 12.36 24.11
C CYS A 318 -2.36 12.41 23.71
N ILE A 319 -1.91 13.58 23.27
CA ILE A 319 -0.61 13.75 22.60
C ILE A 319 0.31 14.76 23.29
N ASP A 320 1.62 14.55 23.17
CA ASP A 320 2.65 15.52 23.54
C ASP A 320 3.52 15.88 22.33
N GLU A 321 3.50 17.14 21.92
CA GLU A 321 4.17 17.63 20.70
C GLU A 321 5.61 18.11 20.94
N ARG A 322 6.16 17.94 22.15
CA ARG A 322 7.50 18.47 22.50
C ARG A 322 8.62 17.51 22.16
N HIS A 323 8.30 16.23 22.00
CA HIS A 323 9.25 15.16 21.76
C HIS A 323 8.90 14.43 20.47
N ALA A 324 9.91 13.96 19.75
CA ALA A 324 9.78 13.23 18.50
C ALA A 324 10.01 11.72 18.68
N SER A 325 10.69 11.29 19.74
CA SER A 325 10.89 9.85 19.98
C SER A 325 11.32 9.54 21.42
N PRO A 326 11.34 8.25 21.82
CA PRO A 326 11.95 7.82 23.09
C PRO A 326 13.40 8.29 23.28
N TRP A 327 14.12 8.54 22.17
CA TRP A 327 15.50 9.04 22.22
C TRP A 327 15.60 10.41 22.89
N ASP A 328 14.61 11.27 22.73
CA ASP A 328 14.64 12.60 23.35
C ASP A 328 14.61 12.50 24.88
N PHE A 329 13.86 11.52 25.42
CA PHE A 329 13.85 11.23 26.84
C PHE A 329 15.19 10.67 27.33
N ARG A 330 15.86 9.81 26.53
CA ARG A 330 17.22 9.34 26.84
C ARG A 330 18.23 10.48 26.82
N CYS A 331 18.12 11.42 25.89
CA CYS A 331 18.95 12.62 25.87
C CYS A 331 18.75 13.48 27.12
N LEU A 332 17.49 13.76 27.50
CA LEU A 332 17.17 14.50 28.72
C LEU A 332 17.67 13.79 29.98
N ALA A 333 17.48 12.47 30.06
CA ALA A 333 17.98 11.67 31.17
C ALA A 333 19.51 11.64 31.22
N SER A 334 20.21 11.62 30.09
CA SER A 334 21.68 11.61 30.03
C SER A 334 22.33 12.90 30.54
N GLN A 335 21.62 14.02 30.52
CA GLN A 335 22.16 15.31 30.99
C GLN A 335 22.30 15.41 32.52
N LYS A 336 21.62 14.55 33.27
CA LYS A 336 21.59 14.55 34.73
C LYS A 336 21.86 13.14 35.25
N GLY A 337 22.35 12.97 36.48
CA GLY A 337 22.43 11.66 37.15
C GLY A 337 23.39 10.62 36.54
N PRO A 338 23.40 9.38 37.07
CA PRO A 338 24.36 8.35 36.66
C PRO A 338 24.11 7.81 35.24
N LYS A 339 25.20 7.49 34.52
CA LYS A 339 25.14 6.95 33.14
C LYS A 339 24.44 5.58 33.03
N PHE A 340 24.56 4.73 34.05
CA PHE A 340 23.98 3.38 34.05
C PHE A 340 22.47 3.34 34.35
N SER A 341 21.86 4.47 34.69
CA SER A 341 20.41 4.57 34.99
C SER A 341 19.65 5.42 33.99
N VAL A 342 20.26 5.74 32.84
CA VAL A 342 19.67 6.63 31.81
C VAL A 342 18.33 6.07 31.33
N ASP A 343 18.24 4.79 30.99
CA ASP A 343 17.00 4.19 30.47
C ASP A 343 15.88 4.17 31.51
N ILE A 344 16.18 3.79 32.75
CA ILE A 344 15.20 3.81 33.86
C ILE A 344 14.66 5.24 34.06
N ARG A 345 15.54 6.23 34.01
CA ARG A 345 15.16 7.64 34.21
C ARG A 345 14.40 8.20 33.01
N ALA A 346 14.76 7.81 31.79
CA ALA A 346 14.02 8.16 30.58
C ALA A 346 12.58 7.61 30.64
N ARG A 347 12.41 6.31 30.96
CA ARG A 347 11.09 5.69 31.17
C ARG A 347 10.28 6.40 32.25
N LYS A 348 10.91 6.81 33.35
CA LYS A 348 10.23 7.56 34.43
C LYS A 348 9.73 8.93 33.96
N ILE A 349 10.51 9.64 33.14
CA ILE A 349 10.10 10.92 32.54
C ILE A 349 8.88 10.69 31.63
N GLU A 350 8.97 9.69 30.75
CA GLU A 350 7.91 9.35 29.79
C GLU A 350 6.60 8.94 30.48
N LYS A 351 6.66 8.05 31.49
CA LYS A 351 5.53 7.72 32.37
C LYS A 351 4.90 8.95 33.01
N GLY A 352 5.71 9.92 33.43
CA GLY A 352 5.24 11.18 34.00
C GLY A 352 4.43 12.02 33.01
N ILE A 353 4.77 11.97 31.72
CA ILE A 353 4.00 12.61 30.65
C ILE A 353 2.70 11.83 30.40
N LEU A 354 2.78 10.50 30.26
CA LEU A 354 1.61 9.64 30.04
C LEU A 354 0.55 9.82 31.15
N LYS A 355 0.95 9.88 32.43
CA LYS A 355 0.04 10.17 33.56
C LYS A 355 -0.72 11.50 33.37
N LYS A 356 -0.07 12.52 32.81
CA LYS A 356 -0.70 13.83 32.57
C LYS A 356 -1.64 13.78 31.37
N LEU A 357 -1.23 13.13 30.28
CA LEU A 357 -2.03 12.99 29.06
C LEU A 357 -3.31 12.19 29.29
N LEU A 358 -3.26 11.21 30.18
CA LEU A 358 -4.36 10.25 30.41
C LEU A 358 -5.27 10.60 31.59
N LYS A 359 -5.05 11.73 32.25
CA LYS A 359 -5.82 12.13 33.43
C LYS A 359 -7.33 12.12 33.19
N ASP A 360 -7.74 12.60 32.01
CA ASP A 360 -9.14 12.73 31.61
C ASP A 360 -9.48 11.84 30.39
N ALA A 361 -8.65 10.84 30.09
CA ALA A 361 -8.87 9.95 28.96
C ALA A 361 -10.06 9.01 29.23
N PRO A 362 -11.03 8.89 28.31
CA PRO A 362 -12.18 8.01 28.49
C PRO A 362 -11.75 6.54 28.48
N THR A 363 -12.21 5.76 29.47
CA THR A 363 -11.87 4.34 29.62
C THR A 363 -12.93 3.41 29.03
N GLN A 364 -14.03 3.93 28.49
CA GLN A 364 -15.12 3.14 27.89
C GLN A 364 -14.93 2.91 26.38
N ILE A 365 -13.92 3.52 25.78
CA ILE A 365 -13.58 3.41 24.36
C ILE A 365 -12.16 2.87 24.21
N PRO A 366 -11.83 2.20 23.10
CA PRO A 366 -10.51 1.63 22.91
C PRO A 366 -9.42 2.69 22.87
N TRP A 367 -8.22 2.28 23.29
CA TRP A 367 -7.02 3.09 23.26
C TRP A 367 -6.09 2.59 22.16
N VAL A 368 -5.58 3.52 21.36
CA VAL A 368 -4.59 3.27 20.32
C VAL A 368 -3.29 3.94 20.77
N THR A 369 -2.27 3.15 21.08
CA THR A 369 -0.96 3.70 21.41
C THR A 369 -0.18 3.94 20.14
N VAL A 370 0.69 4.95 20.17
CA VAL A 370 1.55 5.25 19.03
C VAL A 370 2.44 4.06 18.66
N ASN A 371 2.89 3.24 19.61
CA ASN A 371 3.60 1.99 19.41
C ASN A 371 3.46 1.06 20.62
N ASP A 372 4.05 -0.14 20.52
CA ASP A 372 4.01 -1.15 21.57
C ASP A 372 4.81 -0.74 22.83
N GLU A 373 5.89 0.04 22.70
CA GLU A 373 6.66 0.54 23.87
C GLU A 373 5.78 1.39 24.79
N VAL A 374 4.96 2.27 24.21
CA VAL A 374 3.99 3.07 24.99
C VAL A 374 2.95 2.17 25.63
N ALA A 375 2.47 1.13 24.95
CA ALA A 375 1.53 0.18 25.55
C ALA A 375 2.13 -0.54 26.77
N GLY A 376 3.40 -0.95 26.70
CA GLY A 376 4.13 -1.50 27.85
C GLY A 376 4.23 -0.52 29.00
N LEU A 377 4.55 0.75 28.73
CA LEU A 377 4.55 1.79 29.76
C LEU A 377 3.18 1.99 30.40
N LEU A 378 2.07 1.91 29.64
CA LEU A 378 0.73 1.98 30.21
C LEU A 378 0.44 0.80 31.13
N ARG A 379 0.84 -0.41 30.75
CA ARG A 379 0.68 -1.60 31.60
C ARG A 379 1.48 -1.51 32.90
N GLU A 380 2.73 -1.03 32.83
CA GLU A 380 3.50 -0.76 34.05
C GLU A 380 2.83 0.31 34.94
N LEU A 381 2.17 1.31 34.35
CA LEU A 381 1.42 2.31 35.11
C LEU A 381 0.16 1.74 35.79
N GLU A 382 -0.49 0.77 35.17
CA GLU A 382 -1.61 0.02 35.75
C GLU A 382 -1.14 -0.85 36.92
N GLU A 383 -0.02 -1.57 36.76
CA GLU A 383 0.61 -2.37 37.82
C GLU A 383 1.07 -1.51 39.01
N GLU A 384 1.56 -0.29 38.75
CA GLU A 384 1.90 0.70 39.77
C GLU A 384 0.65 1.30 40.48
N GLY A 385 -0.56 0.99 40.03
CA GLY A 385 -1.81 1.57 40.53
C GLY A 385 -2.03 3.03 40.13
N ALA A 386 -1.24 3.55 39.18
CA ALA A 386 -1.37 4.91 38.67
C ALA A 386 -2.46 5.03 37.59
N LEU A 387 -2.81 3.93 36.93
CA LEU A 387 -3.98 3.76 36.07
C LEU A 387 -4.83 2.62 36.65
N LYS A 388 -6.16 2.77 36.64
CA LYS A 388 -7.06 1.79 37.28
C LYS A 388 -7.71 0.81 36.30
N GLU A 389 -7.92 1.24 35.06
CA GLU A 389 -8.62 0.45 34.05
C GLU A 389 -8.10 0.86 32.67
N ILE A 390 -7.34 -0.02 32.03
CA ILE A 390 -6.94 0.15 30.64
C ILE A 390 -7.96 -0.59 29.75
N PRO A 391 -8.67 0.11 28.84
CA PRO A 391 -9.61 -0.52 27.92
C PRO A 391 -8.90 -1.41 26.90
N TYR A 392 -9.67 -1.94 25.95
CA TYR A 392 -9.10 -2.60 24.78
C TYR A 392 -8.04 -1.70 24.12
N LEU A 393 -6.83 -2.24 24.00
CA LEU A 393 -5.63 -1.53 23.59
C LEU A 393 -5.20 -2.08 22.22
N VAL A 394 -4.71 -1.20 21.35
CA VAL A 394 -4.08 -1.57 20.07
C VAL A 394 -2.81 -0.77 19.88
N GLY A 395 -1.72 -1.42 19.50
CA GLY A 395 -0.41 -0.82 19.28
C GLY A 395 0.07 -0.83 17.82
N PHE A 396 1.34 -0.46 17.66
CA PHE A 396 2.08 -0.55 16.39
C PHE A 396 3.45 -1.14 16.65
N ASP A 397 3.98 -1.80 15.62
CA ASP A 397 5.31 -2.39 15.47
C ASP A 397 5.34 -3.92 15.59
N ASN A 398 4.30 -4.55 16.17
CA ASN A 398 4.20 -6.01 16.35
C ASN A 398 5.45 -6.62 17.00
N SER A 399 5.99 -5.89 17.98
CA SER A 399 7.20 -6.21 18.73
C SER A 399 6.99 -7.38 19.69
N ALA A 400 8.09 -7.90 20.25
CA ALA A 400 8.07 -8.86 21.35
C ALA A 400 7.21 -8.39 22.54
N GLU A 401 7.22 -7.08 22.83
CA GLU A 401 6.40 -6.47 23.87
C GLU A 401 4.90 -6.74 23.62
N SER A 402 4.44 -6.59 22.38
CA SER A 402 3.02 -6.86 22.06
C SER A 402 2.61 -8.32 22.29
N TYR A 403 3.53 -9.28 22.16
CA TYR A 403 3.25 -10.69 22.47
C TYR A 403 3.21 -10.94 23.98
N LEU A 404 4.13 -10.33 24.74
CA LEU A 404 4.13 -10.42 26.20
C LEU A 404 2.84 -9.85 26.79
N LEU A 405 2.36 -8.74 26.23
CA LEU A 405 1.14 -8.06 26.66
C LEU A 405 -0.15 -8.63 26.06
N ARG A 406 -0.07 -9.57 25.10
CA ARG A 406 -1.19 -10.05 24.27
C ARG A 406 -2.01 -8.89 23.68
N LEU A 407 -1.28 -7.98 23.04
CA LEU A 407 -1.77 -6.73 22.50
C LEU A 407 -1.87 -6.80 20.97
N ASP A 408 -3.07 -6.60 20.43
CA ASP A 408 -3.26 -6.37 19.00
C ASP A 408 -2.32 -5.27 18.52
N SER A 409 -1.53 -5.55 17.49
CA SER A 409 -0.51 -4.58 17.03
C SER A 409 -0.31 -4.64 15.52
N PHE A 410 -0.08 -3.48 14.92
CA PHE A 410 0.21 -3.36 13.51
C PHE A 410 1.61 -3.89 13.16
N ASP A 411 1.66 -4.93 12.35
CA ASP A 411 2.86 -5.48 11.73
C ASP A 411 3.21 -4.73 10.46
N CYS A 412 4.41 -4.14 10.43
CA CYS A 412 4.96 -3.44 9.26
C CYS A 412 5.38 -4.39 8.12
N ASN A 413 5.23 -5.71 8.28
CA ASN A 413 5.49 -6.70 7.23
C ASN A 413 6.93 -6.65 6.69
N THR A 414 7.90 -6.60 7.62
CA THR A 414 9.34 -6.47 7.35
C THR A 414 9.86 -7.60 6.46
N GLU A 415 9.35 -8.82 6.62
CA GLU A 415 9.70 -9.95 5.75
C GLU A 415 9.36 -9.65 4.29
N LYS A 416 8.14 -9.15 4.03
CA LYS A 416 7.72 -8.87 2.65
C LYS A 416 8.46 -7.69 2.04
N LEU A 417 8.79 -6.69 2.85
CA LEU A 417 9.68 -5.61 2.46
C LEU A 417 11.00 -6.17 1.92
N VAL A 418 11.66 -7.04 2.68
CA VAL A 418 12.93 -7.65 2.28
C VAL A 418 12.78 -8.52 1.03
N GLU A 419 11.70 -9.32 0.94
CA GLU A 419 11.40 -10.10 -0.28
C GLU A 419 11.30 -9.23 -1.53
N GLN A 420 10.56 -8.12 -1.44
CA GLN A 420 10.38 -7.20 -2.57
C GLN A 420 11.67 -6.47 -2.92
N MET A 421 12.50 -6.15 -1.92
CA MET A 421 13.82 -5.57 -2.15
C MET A 421 14.75 -6.54 -2.89
N PHE A 422 14.82 -7.82 -2.50
CA PHE A 422 15.59 -8.81 -3.25
C PHE A 422 15.05 -9.02 -4.64
N TYR A 423 13.73 -9.08 -4.78
CA TYR A 423 13.09 -9.25 -6.07
C TYR A 423 13.43 -8.09 -7.03
N HIS A 424 13.46 -6.84 -6.55
CA HIS A 424 13.99 -5.72 -7.34
C HIS A 424 15.46 -5.93 -7.73
N LEU A 425 16.34 -6.34 -6.82
CA LEU A 425 17.75 -6.58 -7.13
C LEU A 425 17.95 -7.67 -8.18
N GLU A 426 17.15 -8.74 -8.12
CA GLU A 426 17.10 -9.83 -9.10
C GLU A 426 16.53 -9.40 -10.46
N LEU A 427 15.84 -8.26 -10.58
CA LEU A 427 15.38 -7.72 -11.86
C LEU A 427 16.32 -6.62 -12.37
N GLY A 428 16.94 -5.89 -11.44
CA GLY A 428 17.84 -4.78 -11.67
C GLY A 428 17.22 -3.68 -12.53
N LYS A 429 18.01 -3.16 -13.49
CA LYS A 429 17.55 -2.08 -14.40
C LYS A 429 16.38 -2.49 -15.30
N LYS A 430 16.04 -3.78 -15.36
CA LYS A 430 14.91 -4.31 -16.14
C LYS A 430 13.66 -4.50 -15.29
N ASP A 431 13.61 -4.01 -14.06
CA ASP A 431 12.42 -4.14 -13.20
C ASP A 431 11.19 -3.50 -13.88
N PRO A 432 10.21 -4.31 -14.32
CA PRO A 432 9.01 -3.83 -15.00
C PRO A 432 8.06 -3.10 -14.04
N PHE A 433 8.26 -3.24 -12.74
CA PHE A 433 7.48 -2.53 -11.73
C PHE A 433 8.04 -1.12 -11.48
N HIS A 434 9.15 -0.72 -12.10
CA HIS A 434 9.69 0.63 -11.95
C HIS A 434 8.77 1.66 -12.60
N ASN A 435 8.20 2.53 -11.77
CA ASN A 435 7.21 3.53 -12.16
C ASN A 435 7.55 4.93 -11.61
N GLY A 436 8.75 5.11 -11.04
CA GLY A 436 9.14 6.38 -10.43
C GLY A 436 8.40 6.72 -9.14
N LEU A 437 7.80 5.73 -8.46
CA LEU A 437 7.06 5.94 -7.21
C LEU A 437 7.70 5.16 -6.06
N LEU A 438 7.53 5.70 -4.85
CA LEU A 438 7.81 4.99 -3.60
C LEU A 438 6.81 3.83 -3.47
N ARG A 439 7.31 2.61 -3.32
CA ARG A 439 6.47 1.42 -3.18
C ARG A 439 6.11 1.19 -1.73
N GLU A 440 4.82 1.22 -1.45
CA GLU A 440 4.32 0.90 -0.12
C GLU A 440 4.11 -0.61 0.05
N ILE A 441 4.69 -1.16 1.12
CA ILE A 441 4.51 -2.53 1.57
C ILE A 441 3.41 -2.53 2.62
N PRO A 442 2.22 -3.08 2.31
CA PRO A 442 1.12 -3.03 3.24
C PRO A 442 1.39 -3.95 4.45
N GLY A 443 1.17 -3.40 5.63
CA GLY A 443 1.11 -4.13 6.88
C GLY A 443 -0.29 -4.62 7.22
N LYS A 444 -0.42 -5.26 8.38
CA LYS A 444 -1.70 -5.77 8.91
C LYS A 444 -1.72 -5.70 10.43
N VAL A 445 -2.90 -5.69 11.03
CA VAL A 445 -3.01 -5.92 12.48
C VAL A 445 -2.87 -7.41 12.77
N VAL A 446 -2.03 -7.74 13.73
CA VAL A 446 -1.90 -9.09 14.29
C VAL A 446 -2.64 -9.11 15.61
N GLU A 447 -3.76 -9.84 15.63
CA GLU A 447 -4.58 -10.07 16.84
C GLU A 447 -3.90 -11.07 17.78
N LYS A 448 -3.95 -10.84 19.09
CA LYS A 448 -3.37 -11.73 20.10
C LYS A 448 -4.34 -12.15 21.20
#